data_AF-A0A2H3EXF8-F1
#
_entry.id   AF-A0A2H3EXF8-F1
#
_cell.length_a   1.000
_cell.length_b   1.000
_cell.length_c   1.000
_cell.angle_alpha   90.00
_cell.angle_beta   90.00
_cell.angle_gamma   90.00
#
_symmetry.space_group_name_H-M   'P 1'
#
loop_
_entity.id
_entity.type
_entity.pdbx_description
1 polymer ?
#
loop_
_entity_poly.entity_id
_entity_poly.type
_entity_poly.pdbx_seq_one_letter_code
_entity_poly.pdbx_strand_id
1 'polypeptide(L)'
;MSWAQCQLECDCSNHHLPKGHRAFETDRISPSDLESLKRSNDVPLTTQADAIRGMITQHKEDLYILDLQVTNLKDYKQCLLDQVTRVEGIIEELHQHHERACSAIQEKQNILSPVRRLPSEVLSEIFLQTVDFPMQCVLIKEESPYWSFPRRRTLTSIELVSNYWRKSALSFPKLWSYVNILITEQISGDDSHKTIRHIAQSLCP
;
A
#
# COMPACT_ATOMS: atom_id res chain seq x y z
N MET A 1 21.88 -8.02 12.92
CA MET A 1 21.74 -9.09 13.93
C MET A 1 22.53 -10.29 13.42
N SER A 2 23.65 -10.62 14.06
CA SER A 2 24.49 -11.76 13.65
C SER A 2 23.91 -13.06 14.20
N TRP A 3 23.57 -13.97 13.30
CA TRP A 3 23.23 -15.34 13.68
C TRP A 3 24.48 -16.01 14.29
N ALA A 4 24.37 -16.52 15.52
CA ALA A 4 25.43 -17.26 16.19
C ALA A 4 24.83 -18.53 16.83
N GLN A 5 25.51 -19.66 16.65
CA GLN A 5 25.09 -20.96 17.16
C GLN A 5 25.35 -21.02 18.67
N CYS A 6 24.35 -21.45 19.46
CA CYS A 6 24.44 -21.45 20.92
C CYS A 6 25.42 -22.52 21.44
N GLN A 7 26.33 -22.13 22.34
CA GLN A 7 27.14 -23.05 23.14
C GLN A 7 26.36 -23.46 24.41
N LEU A 8 26.68 -24.64 24.97
CA LEU A 8 25.85 -25.40 25.91
C LEU A 8 25.22 -24.57 27.05
N GLU A 9 23.96 -24.93 27.38
CA GLU A 9 23.07 -24.36 28.41
C GLU A 9 22.54 -22.95 28.09
N CYS A 10 21.58 -22.88 27.15
CA CYS A 10 20.86 -21.65 26.78
C CYS A 10 19.34 -21.89 26.80
N ASP A 11 18.57 -21.06 27.51
CA ASP A 11 17.10 -21.08 27.52
C ASP A 11 16.46 -20.40 26.28
N CYS A 12 17.21 -20.26 25.20
CA CYS A 12 16.75 -19.63 23.98
C CYS A 12 15.92 -20.59 23.11
N SER A 13 14.93 -20.06 22.39
CA SER A 13 14.09 -20.85 21.45
C SER A 13 14.89 -21.60 20.36
N ASN A 14 16.13 -21.18 20.11
CA ASN A 14 17.05 -21.83 19.16
C ASN A 14 17.77 -23.07 19.72
N HIS A 15 17.63 -23.38 21.02
CA HIS A 15 18.31 -24.50 21.67
C HIS A 15 17.83 -25.88 21.19
N HIS A 16 16.63 -25.96 20.63
CA HIS A 16 16.04 -27.21 20.12
C HIS A 16 16.51 -27.61 18.72
N LEU A 17 17.31 -26.77 18.06
CA LEU A 17 17.86 -27.09 16.74
C LEU A 17 18.97 -28.14 16.90
N PRO A 18 18.83 -29.36 16.34
CA PRO A 18 19.86 -30.39 16.42
C PRO A 18 21.18 -29.85 15.86
N LYS A 19 22.27 -30.08 16.61
CA LYS A 19 23.62 -29.85 16.07
C LYS A 19 23.82 -30.77 14.85
N GLY A 20 24.43 -30.24 13.80
CA GLY A 20 24.63 -30.94 12.53
C GLY A 20 25.18 -32.36 12.72
N HIS A 21 24.74 -33.24 11.82
CA HIS A 21 24.93 -34.69 11.83
C HIS A 21 26.32 -35.13 12.28
N ARG A 22 26.39 -36.06 13.25
CA ARG A 22 27.61 -36.82 13.55
C ARG A 22 27.96 -37.64 12.31
N ALA A 23 29.19 -37.54 11.81
CA ALA A 23 29.64 -38.38 10.69
C ALA A 23 29.40 -39.85 11.04
N PHE A 24 28.85 -40.62 10.11
CA PHE A 24 28.73 -42.07 10.24
C PHE A 24 30.14 -42.62 10.52
N GLU A 25 30.35 -43.23 11.69
CA GLU A 25 31.61 -43.89 12.00
C GLU A 25 31.74 -45.11 11.10
N THR A 26 32.64 -45.04 10.12
CA THR A 26 32.86 -46.11 9.16
C THR A 26 33.57 -47.30 9.83
N ASP A 27 32.85 -48.42 9.85
CA ASP A 27 33.23 -49.84 9.92
C ASP A 27 34.32 -50.33 10.90
N ARG A 28 33.92 -51.32 11.72
CA ARG A 28 34.83 -52.15 12.55
C ARG A 28 35.48 -53.30 11.76
N ILE A 29 35.12 -53.48 10.48
CA ILE A 29 35.71 -54.48 9.58
C ILE A 29 36.80 -53.78 8.77
N SER A 30 37.98 -54.41 8.62
CA SER A 30 39.03 -53.89 7.74
C SER A 30 38.46 -53.64 6.35
N PRO A 31 38.57 -52.42 5.79
CA PRO A 31 38.03 -52.09 4.46
C PRO A 31 38.46 -53.09 3.37
N SER A 32 39.66 -53.67 3.52
CA SER A 32 40.22 -54.66 2.60
C SER A 32 39.46 -56.00 2.56
N ASP A 33 38.90 -56.45 3.69
CA ASP A 33 38.19 -57.73 3.78
C ASP A 33 36.79 -57.63 3.19
N LEU A 34 36.11 -56.50 3.44
CA LEU A 34 34.80 -56.21 2.87
C LEU A 34 34.89 -56.02 1.34
N GLU A 35 35.92 -55.35 0.85
CA GLU A 35 36.17 -55.19 -0.60
C GLU A 35 36.58 -56.49 -1.29
N SER A 36 37.16 -57.45 -0.56
CA SER A 36 37.46 -58.78 -1.10
C SER A 36 36.19 -59.62 -1.22
N LEU A 37 35.31 -59.58 -0.21
CA LEU A 37 33.99 -60.23 -0.26
C LEU A 37 33.07 -59.64 -1.33
N LYS A 38 33.16 -58.34 -1.61
CA LYS A 38 32.40 -57.71 -2.71
C LYS A 38 32.87 -58.17 -4.10
N ARG A 39 34.12 -58.63 -4.24
CA ARG A 39 34.75 -59.00 -5.52
C ARG A 39 34.82 -60.52 -5.75
N SER A 40 34.42 -61.33 -4.77
CA SER A 40 34.39 -62.79 -4.85
C SER A 40 33.00 -63.34 -4.52
N ASN A 41 32.70 -64.55 -4.98
CA ASN A 41 31.48 -65.29 -4.61
C ASN A 41 31.73 -66.26 -3.44
N ASP A 42 32.84 -66.11 -2.72
CA ASP A 42 33.17 -66.94 -1.57
C ASP A 42 32.18 -66.72 -0.42
N VAL A 43 31.83 -67.81 0.27
CA VAL A 43 30.93 -67.74 1.44
C VAL A 43 31.65 -66.99 2.57
N PRO A 44 31.06 -65.91 3.13
CA PRO A 44 31.67 -65.17 4.23
C PRO A 44 31.89 -66.06 5.45
N LEU A 45 32.96 -65.80 6.19
CA LEU A 45 33.19 -66.43 7.49
C LEU A 45 32.08 -66.02 8.46
N THR A 46 31.73 -66.89 9.41
CA THR A 46 30.65 -66.62 10.39
C THR A 46 30.85 -65.29 11.12
N THR A 47 32.08 -64.98 11.52
CA THR A 47 32.46 -63.72 12.19
C THR A 47 32.27 -62.49 11.30
N GLN A 48 32.58 -62.59 10.00
CA GLN A 48 32.33 -61.52 9.03
C GLN A 48 30.83 -61.31 8.82
N ALA A 49 30.07 -62.41 8.70
CA ALA A 49 28.63 -62.37 8.55
C ALA A 49 27.92 -61.76 9.78
N ASP A 50 28.38 -62.09 11.00
CA ASP A 50 27.88 -61.50 12.24
C ASP A 50 28.21 -60.00 12.34
N ALA A 51 29.42 -59.60 11.96
CA ALA A 51 29.82 -58.19 11.94
C ALA A 51 28.98 -57.36 10.93
N ILE A 52 28.78 -57.88 9.72
CA ILE A 52 27.92 -57.24 8.70
C ILE A 52 26.47 -57.14 9.19
N ARG A 53 25.93 -58.20 9.80
CA ARG A 53 24.58 -58.15 10.40
C ARG A 53 24.47 -57.09 11.49
N GLY A 54 25.46 -56.99 12.38
CA GLY A 54 25.53 -55.97 13.41
C GLY A 54 25.52 -54.55 12.83
N MET A 55 26.32 -54.31 11.78
CA MET A 55 26.35 -53.04 11.07
C MET A 55 25.01 -52.70 10.42
N ILE A 56 24.36 -53.68 9.75
CA ILE A 56 23.03 -53.48 9.16
C ILE A 56 22.01 -53.08 10.24
N THR A 57 22.03 -53.73 11.41
CA THR A 57 21.15 -53.37 12.53
C THR A 57 21.43 -51.95 13.01
N GLN A 58 22.70 -51.59 13.22
CA GLN A 58 23.08 -50.23 13.63
C GLN A 58 22.63 -49.17 12.61
N HIS A 59 22.87 -49.39 11.32
CA HIS A 59 22.46 -48.44 10.28
C HIS A 59 20.93 -48.29 10.19
N LYS A 60 20.17 -49.37 10.44
CA LYS A 60 18.70 -49.29 10.51
C LYS A 60 18.23 -48.44 11.70
N GLU A 61 18.89 -48.56 12.85
CA GLU A 61 18.59 -47.74 14.03
C GLU A 61 18.94 -46.27 13.78
N ASP A 62 20.10 -46.00 13.16
CA ASP A 62 20.49 -44.64 12.78
C ASP A 62 19.49 -44.01 11.80
N LEU A 63 19.04 -44.75 10.78
CA LEU A 63 18.01 -44.28 9.84
C LEU A 63 16.70 -43.94 10.56
N TYR A 64 16.28 -44.78 11.51
CA TYR A 64 15.08 -44.52 12.30
C TYR A 64 15.20 -43.22 13.13
N ILE A 65 16.36 -42.99 13.76
CA ILE A 65 16.62 -41.76 14.53
C ILE A 65 16.60 -40.54 13.61
N LEU A 66 17.19 -40.64 12.41
CA LEU A 66 17.19 -39.54 11.44
C LEU A 66 15.79 -39.23 10.93
N ASP A 67 14.98 -40.23 10.64
CA ASP A 67 13.58 -40.04 10.23
C ASP A 67 12.76 -39.35 11.32
N LEU A 68 12.98 -39.71 12.59
CA LEU A 68 12.36 -39.05 13.73
C LEU A 68 12.82 -37.59 13.86
N GLN A 69 14.11 -37.31 13.70
CA GLN A 69 14.63 -35.93 13.74
C GLN A 69 14.08 -35.07 12.60
N VAL A 70 14.00 -35.60 11.38
CA VAL A 70 13.41 -34.91 10.23
C VAL A 70 11.95 -34.60 10.49
N THR A 71 11.20 -35.53 11.08
CA THR A 71 9.78 -35.33 11.42
C THR A 71 9.63 -34.21 12.46
N ASN A 72 10.39 -34.28 13.56
CA ASN A 72 10.37 -33.24 14.60
C ASN A 72 10.71 -31.85 14.05
N LEU A 73 11.70 -31.76 13.15
CA LEU A 73 12.09 -30.49 12.52
C LEU A 73 11.01 -29.97 11.57
N LYS A 74 10.28 -30.84 10.86
CA LYS A 74 9.15 -30.44 10.03
C LYS A 74 8.02 -29.88 10.89
N ASP A 75 7.69 -30.52 12.00
CA ASP A 75 6.65 -30.07 12.91
C ASP A 75 7.02 -28.73 13.55
N TYR A 76 8.27 -28.58 13.98
CA TYR A 76 8.77 -27.32 14.51
C TYR A 76 8.72 -26.19 13.47
N LYS A 77 9.15 -26.47 12.23
CA LYS A 77 9.02 -25.52 11.11
C LYS A 77 7.57 -25.10 10.92
N GLN A 78 6.63 -26.03 10.95
CA GLN A 78 5.22 -25.72 10.76
C GLN A 78 4.68 -24.82 11.88
N CYS A 79 5.03 -25.12 13.13
CA CYS A 79 4.66 -24.28 14.28
C CYS A 79 5.18 -22.83 14.14
N LEU A 80 6.40 -22.65 13.65
CA LEU A 80 6.94 -21.31 13.39
C LEU A 80 6.20 -20.59 12.27
N LEU A 81 5.83 -21.29 11.19
CA LEU A 81 5.02 -20.70 10.11
C LEU A 81 3.65 -20.25 10.62
N ASP A 82 2.99 -21.06 11.45
CA ASP A 82 1.70 -20.72 12.03
C ASP A 82 1.79 -19.46 12.92
N GLN A 83 2.90 -19.32 13.67
CA GLN A 83 3.18 -18.12 14.47
C GLN A 83 3.39 -16.88 13.60
N VAL A 84 4.13 -17.00 12.49
CA VAL A 84 4.33 -15.90 11.54
C VAL A 84 2.99 -15.45 10.97
N THR A 85 2.17 -16.38 10.47
CA THR A 85 0.83 -16.06 9.94
C THR A 85 -0.06 -15.38 10.97
N ARG A 86 0.01 -15.81 12.24
CA ARG A 86 -0.74 -15.16 13.34
C ARG A 86 -0.29 -13.70 13.55
N VAL A 87 1.02 -13.45 13.56
CA VAL A 87 1.57 -12.10 13.75
C VAL A 87 1.21 -11.20 12.56
N GLU A 88 1.29 -11.73 11.33
CA GLU A 88 0.86 -11.02 10.12
C GLU A 88 -0.62 -10.61 10.19
N GLY A 89 -1.49 -11.50 10.67
CA GLY A 89 -2.91 -11.18 10.89
C GLY A 89 -3.13 -10.04 11.89
N ILE A 90 -2.39 -10.05 13.01
CA ILE A 90 -2.46 -8.97 14.01
C ILE A 90 -1.99 -7.63 13.43
N ILE A 91 -0.93 -7.63 12.62
CA ILE A 91 -0.44 -6.41 11.96
C ILE A 91 -1.52 -5.82 11.05
N GLU A 92 -2.18 -6.65 10.26
CA GLU A 92 -3.25 -6.22 9.35
C GLU A 92 -4.44 -5.63 10.12
N GLU A 93 -4.88 -6.28 11.21
CA GLU A 93 -5.92 -5.76 12.08
C GLU A 93 -5.56 -4.38 12.65
N LEU A 94 -4.32 -4.21 13.11
CA LEU A 94 -3.84 -2.94 13.65
C LEU A 94 -3.79 -1.83 12.59
N HIS A 95 -3.38 -2.13 11.37
CA HIS A 95 -3.42 -1.17 10.27
C HIS A 95 -4.86 -0.70 9.99
N GLN A 96 -5.81 -1.63 9.90
CA GLN A 96 -7.21 -1.27 9.69
C GLN A 96 -7.77 -0.42 10.84
N HIS A 97 -7.41 -0.73 12.08
CA HIS A 97 -7.79 0.08 13.23
C HIS A 97 -7.19 1.49 13.19
N HIS A 98 -5.92 1.60 12.80
CA HIS A 98 -5.24 2.87 12.63
C HIS A 98 -5.91 3.73 11.55
N GLU A 99 -6.21 3.15 10.38
CA GLU A 99 -6.90 3.86 9.31
C GLU A 99 -8.29 4.37 9.74
N ARG A 100 -9.10 3.53 10.39
CA ARG A 100 -10.40 3.93 10.94
C ARG A 100 -10.26 5.09 11.94
N ALA A 101 -9.26 5.03 12.82
CA ALA A 101 -9.00 6.10 13.79
C ALA A 101 -8.60 7.41 13.09
N CYS A 102 -7.71 7.35 12.11
CA CYS A 102 -7.32 8.50 11.30
C CYS A 102 -8.52 9.12 10.58
N SER A 103 -9.36 8.32 9.91
CA SER A 103 -10.58 8.81 9.27
C SER A 103 -11.52 9.47 10.28
N ALA A 104 -11.72 8.85 11.45
CA ALA A 104 -12.58 9.39 12.50
C ALA A 104 -12.03 10.69 13.12
N ILE A 105 -10.72 10.86 13.18
CA ILE A 105 -10.06 12.12 13.60
C ILE A 105 -10.28 13.19 12.52
N GLN A 106 -10.01 12.86 11.25
CA GLN A 106 -10.15 13.79 10.13
C GLN A 106 -11.59 14.30 10.01
N GLU A 107 -12.59 13.43 10.18
CA GLU A 107 -13.99 13.82 10.19
C GLU A 107 -14.29 14.88 11.27
N LYS A 108 -13.80 14.66 12.50
CA LYS A 108 -13.99 15.59 13.62
C LYS A 108 -13.24 16.90 13.39
N GLN A 109 -12.02 16.84 12.86
CA GLN A 109 -11.25 18.03 12.48
C GLN A 109 -11.96 18.84 11.41
N ASN A 110 -12.57 18.19 10.42
CA ASN A 110 -13.36 18.86 9.37
C ASN A 110 -14.58 19.57 9.95
N ILE A 111 -15.23 19.03 10.99
CA ILE A 111 -16.33 19.68 11.71
C ILE A 111 -15.83 20.88 12.51
N LEU A 112 -14.67 20.76 13.16
CA LEU A 112 -14.07 21.83 13.95
C LEU A 112 -13.28 22.84 13.11
N SER A 113 -13.21 22.66 11.79
CA SER A 113 -12.46 23.50 10.88
C SER A 113 -12.80 24.98 11.09
N PRO A 114 -11.80 25.86 11.30
CA PRO A 114 -12.02 27.30 11.46
C PRO A 114 -12.82 27.91 10.30
N VAL A 115 -12.68 27.33 9.11
CA VAL A 115 -13.39 27.73 7.89
C VAL A 115 -14.92 27.71 8.07
N ARG A 116 -15.46 26.84 8.93
CA ARG A 116 -16.90 26.76 9.24
C ARG A 116 -17.40 27.88 10.16
N ARG A 117 -16.49 28.64 10.79
CA ARG A 117 -16.80 29.73 11.73
C ARG A 117 -16.49 31.11 11.15
N LEU A 118 -16.08 31.18 9.89
CA LEU A 118 -15.81 32.46 9.23
C LEU A 118 -17.13 33.23 9.07
N PRO A 119 -17.17 34.52 9.42
CA PRO A 119 -18.31 35.38 9.11
C PRO A 119 -18.56 35.45 7.60
N SER A 120 -19.80 35.73 7.21
CA SER A 120 -20.21 35.84 5.81
C SER A 120 -19.46 36.92 5.03
N GLU A 121 -19.01 37.97 5.72
CA GLU A 121 -18.23 39.07 5.14
C GLU A 121 -16.84 38.57 4.72
N VAL A 122 -16.19 37.79 5.59
CA VAL A 122 -14.87 37.20 5.32
C VAL A 122 -14.98 36.16 4.21
N LEU A 123 -16.04 35.36 4.20
CA LEU A 123 -16.31 34.43 3.10
C LEU A 123 -16.51 35.16 1.77
N SER A 124 -17.29 36.24 1.76
CA SER A 124 -17.50 37.06 0.57
C SER A 124 -16.19 37.63 0.02
N GLU A 125 -15.31 38.11 0.89
CA GLU A 125 -13.98 38.59 0.49
C GLU A 125 -13.12 37.46 -0.11
N ILE A 126 -13.10 36.29 0.54
CA ILE A 126 -12.41 35.12 -0.01
C ILE A 126 -12.96 34.77 -1.40
N PHE A 127 -14.28 34.79 -1.59
CA PHE A 127 -14.90 34.49 -2.89
C PHE A 127 -14.47 35.49 -3.96
N LEU A 128 -14.41 36.80 -3.64
CA LEU A 128 -13.96 37.83 -4.59
C LEU A 128 -12.49 37.66 -4.97
N GLN A 129 -11.64 37.26 -4.03
CA GLN A 129 -10.19 37.10 -4.28
C GLN A 129 -9.85 35.77 -4.98
N THR A 130 -10.73 34.77 -4.89
CA THR A 130 -10.47 33.43 -5.46
C THR A 130 -11.13 33.21 -6.80
N VAL A 131 -12.23 33.90 -7.07
CA VAL A 131 -12.91 33.82 -8.37
C VAL A 131 -12.23 34.79 -9.32
N ASP A 132 -11.61 34.25 -10.37
CA ASP A 132 -11.12 35.05 -11.49
C ASP A 132 -12.30 35.81 -12.11
N PHE A 133 -12.39 37.10 -11.77
CA PHE A 133 -13.46 37.99 -12.18
C PHE A 133 -12.94 39.04 -13.16
N PRO A 134 -13.63 39.28 -14.29
CA PRO A 134 -14.79 38.54 -14.80
C PRO A 134 -14.43 37.13 -15.28
N MET A 135 -15.39 36.20 -15.22
CA MET A 135 -15.17 34.82 -15.70
C MET A 135 -14.81 34.81 -17.18
N GLN A 136 -13.58 34.35 -17.48
CA GLN A 136 -13.13 34.15 -18.84
C GLN A 136 -14.01 33.09 -19.51
N CYS A 137 -14.76 33.50 -20.54
CA CYS A 137 -15.53 32.61 -21.39
C CYS A 137 -14.95 32.71 -22.80
N VAL A 138 -14.62 31.58 -23.40
CA VAL A 138 -14.05 31.54 -24.76
C VAL A 138 -15.14 31.06 -25.72
N LEU A 139 -15.40 31.85 -26.76
CA LEU A 139 -16.26 31.43 -27.86
C LEU A 139 -15.47 30.50 -28.77
N ILE A 140 -15.92 29.25 -28.85
CA ILE A 140 -15.35 28.29 -29.80
C ILE A 140 -16.13 28.45 -31.11
N LYS A 141 -15.43 28.92 -32.15
CA LYS A 141 -15.99 29.10 -33.51
C LYS A 141 -15.83 27.83 -34.35
N GLU A 142 -16.21 26.68 -33.81
CA GLU A 142 -16.53 25.56 -34.70
C GLU A 142 -17.95 25.79 -35.25
N GLU A 143 -18.39 24.95 -36.19
CA GLU A 143 -19.57 25.10 -37.07
C GLU A 143 -20.89 25.55 -36.38
N SER A 144 -20.95 25.53 -35.05
CA SER A 144 -21.96 26.20 -34.23
C SER A 144 -21.29 27.00 -33.09
N PRO A 145 -21.59 28.30 -32.92
CA PRO A 145 -21.01 29.10 -31.84
C PRO A 145 -21.57 28.67 -30.48
N TYR A 146 -20.73 28.05 -29.64
CA TYR A 146 -21.05 27.77 -28.25
C TYR A 146 -20.03 28.37 -27.29
N TRP A 147 -20.53 28.77 -26.12
CA TRP A 147 -19.70 29.29 -25.03
C TRP A 147 -18.98 28.16 -24.32
N SER A 148 -17.65 28.18 -24.35
CA SER A 148 -16.84 27.28 -23.52
C SER A 148 -16.41 28.00 -22.24
N PHE A 149 -16.56 27.30 -21.13
CA PHE A 149 -16.12 27.75 -19.82
C PHE A 149 -14.87 26.96 -19.42
N PRO A 150 -13.89 27.57 -18.73
CA PRO A 150 -12.72 26.87 -18.23
C PRO A 150 -13.13 25.66 -17.39
N ARG A 151 -12.41 24.54 -17.53
CA ARG A 151 -12.69 23.30 -16.80
C ARG A 151 -12.61 23.47 -15.27
N ARG A 152 -11.87 24.48 -14.78
CA ARG A 152 -11.81 24.84 -13.36
C ARG A 152 -12.72 26.03 -13.11
N ARG A 153 -13.99 25.77 -12.78
CA ARG A 153 -14.90 26.81 -12.31
C ARG A 153 -14.68 27.06 -10.83
N THR A 154 -13.95 28.11 -10.47
CA THR A 154 -13.66 28.43 -9.07
C THR A 154 -14.93 28.63 -8.24
N LEU A 155 -16.00 29.18 -8.83
CA LEU A 155 -17.32 29.27 -8.20
C LEU A 155 -17.92 27.89 -7.88
N THR A 156 -17.83 26.93 -8.80
CA THR A 156 -18.34 25.56 -8.56
C THR A 156 -17.54 24.87 -7.44
N SER A 157 -16.23 25.12 -7.36
CA SER A 157 -15.41 24.59 -6.25
C SER A 157 -15.82 25.16 -4.89
N ILE A 158 -16.18 26.45 -4.82
CA ILE A 158 -16.64 27.11 -3.58
C ILE A 158 -17.94 26.49 -3.06
N GLU A 159 -18.88 26.17 -3.95
CA GLU A 159 -20.16 25.56 -3.59
C GLU A 159 -20.02 24.13 -3.05
N LEU A 160 -18.91 23.45 -3.32
CA LEU A 160 -18.65 22.08 -2.87
C LEU A 160 -17.99 22.02 -1.48
N VAL A 161 -17.54 23.15 -0.92
CA VAL A 161 -16.85 23.18 0.38
C VAL A 161 -17.78 22.86 1.54
N SER A 162 -18.94 23.54 1.62
CA SER A 162 -19.95 23.28 2.65
C SER A 162 -21.30 23.89 2.30
N ASN A 163 -22.37 23.42 2.97
CA ASN A 163 -23.69 24.04 2.87
C ASN A 163 -23.69 25.52 3.30
N TYR A 164 -22.83 25.92 4.24
CA TYR A 164 -22.71 27.31 4.68
C TYR A 164 -22.06 28.17 3.59
N TRP A 165 -20.93 27.73 3.04
CA TRP A 165 -20.24 28.42 1.93
C TRP A 165 -21.15 28.59 0.73
N ARG A 166 -21.91 27.54 0.35
CA ARG A 166 -22.89 27.61 -0.74
C ARG A 166 -23.96 28.67 -0.47
N LYS A 167 -24.54 28.69 0.73
CA LYS A 167 -25.55 29.70 1.12
C LYS A 167 -24.95 31.11 1.05
N SER A 168 -23.76 31.32 1.60
CA SER A 168 -23.08 32.62 1.58
C SER A 168 -22.78 33.08 0.15
N ALA A 169 -22.26 32.20 -0.71
CA ALA A 169 -21.96 32.52 -2.10
C ALA A 169 -23.24 32.89 -2.88
N LEU A 170 -24.32 32.13 -2.73
CA LEU A 170 -25.61 32.43 -3.37
C LEU A 170 -26.25 33.73 -2.85
N SER A 171 -26.02 34.07 -1.59
CA SER A 171 -26.51 35.31 -0.99
C SER A 171 -25.72 36.56 -1.36
N PHE A 172 -24.64 36.42 -2.15
CA PHE A 172 -23.77 37.52 -2.52
C PHE A 172 -23.85 37.81 -4.03
N PRO A 173 -24.77 38.71 -4.46
CA PRO A 173 -25.07 38.94 -5.88
C PRO A 173 -23.87 39.32 -6.73
N LYS A 174 -22.87 39.99 -6.14
CA LYS A 174 -21.67 40.46 -6.85
C LYS A 174 -20.85 39.33 -7.49
N LEU A 175 -20.96 38.09 -6.99
CA LEU A 175 -20.32 36.92 -7.61
C LEU A 175 -21.00 36.47 -8.90
N TRP A 176 -22.28 36.82 -9.07
CA TRP A 176 -23.15 36.32 -10.14
C TRP A 176 -23.58 37.43 -11.11
N SER A 177 -23.39 38.71 -10.74
CA SER A 177 -23.84 39.88 -11.49
C SER A 177 -22.84 40.31 -12.56
N TYR A 178 -22.55 39.45 -13.54
CA TYR A 178 -21.74 39.84 -14.70
C TYR A 178 -22.40 39.42 -16.01
N VAL A 179 -22.19 40.26 -17.03
CA VAL A 179 -22.64 40.00 -18.39
C VAL A 179 -21.38 39.96 -19.26
N ASN A 180 -21.10 38.81 -19.85
CA ASN A 180 -20.02 38.67 -20.82
C ASN A 180 -20.57 39.03 -22.20
N ILE A 181 -20.13 40.17 -22.73
CA ILE A 181 -20.49 40.64 -24.07
C ILE A 181 -19.30 40.35 -24.99
N LEU A 182 -19.51 39.49 -25.98
CA LEU A 182 -18.56 39.30 -27.06
C LEU A 182 -18.94 40.17 -28.24
N ILE A 183 -17.96 40.92 -28.73
CA ILE A 183 -18.11 41.75 -29.93
C ILE A 183 -17.37 41.01 -31.04
N THR A 184 -18.11 40.46 -31.99
CA THR A 184 -17.55 39.78 -33.16
C THR A 184 -17.19 40.79 -34.25
N GLU A 185 -16.13 40.51 -35.01
CA GLU A 185 -15.64 41.40 -36.08
C GLU A 185 -16.65 41.64 -37.23
N GLN A 186 -17.79 40.96 -37.26
CA GLN A 186 -18.87 41.27 -38.20
C GLN A 186 -19.55 42.63 -37.92
N ILE A 187 -19.27 43.24 -36.76
CA ILE A 187 -19.69 44.59 -36.38
C ILE A 187 -18.53 45.60 -36.58
N SER A 188 -17.33 45.14 -36.98
CA SER A 188 -16.13 45.98 -37.19
C SER A 188 -16.16 46.81 -38.48
N GLY A 189 -17.29 47.45 -38.77
CA GLY A 189 -17.28 48.71 -39.48
C GLY A 189 -16.86 49.85 -38.55
N ASP A 190 -16.66 51.04 -39.11
CA ASP A 190 -16.28 52.32 -38.46
C ASP A 190 -17.19 52.75 -37.28
N ASP A 191 -18.25 51.98 -36.98
CA ASP A 191 -19.29 52.25 -35.97
C ASP A 191 -19.23 51.33 -34.72
N SER A 192 -18.26 50.41 -34.69
CA SER A 192 -18.05 49.48 -33.58
C SER A 192 -17.80 50.21 -32.24
N HIS A 193 -16.99 51.28 -32.24
CA HIS A 193 -16.77 52.10 -31.04
C HIS A 193 -18.03 52.82 -30.54
N LYS A 194 -18.93 53.26 -31.43
CA LYS A 194 -20.20 53.89 -31.03
C LYS A 194 -21.15 52.87 -30.43
N THR A 195 -21.20 51.67 -31.00
CA THR A 195 -22.01 50.55 -30.50
C THR A 195 -21.55 50.12 -29.11
N ILE A 196 -20.23 49.97 -28.90
CA ILE A 196 -19.66 49.67 -27.57
C ILE A 196 -20.02 50.77 -26.56
N ARG A 197 -19.87 52.04 -26.94
CA ARG A 197 -20.18 53.18 -26.09
C ARG A 197 -21.67 53.25 -25.72
N HIS A 198 -22.55 52.98 -26.67
CA HIS A 198 -23.99 52.95 -26.45
C HIS A 198 -24.42 51.81 -25.53
N ILE A 199 -23.86 50.60 -25.72
CA ILE A 199 -24.09 49.46 -24.83
C ILE A 199 -23.60 49.77 -23.41
N ALA A 200 -22.40 50.34 -23.25
CA ALA A 200 -21.87 50.75 -21.96
C ALA A 200 -22.74 51.79 -21.25
N GLN A 201 -23.26 52.77 -21.99
CA GLN A 201 -24.21 53.78 -21.49
C GLN A 201 -25.59 53.22 -21.12
N SER A 202 -26.00 52.12 -21.75
CA SER A 202 -27.31 51.50 -21.52
C SER A 202 -27.28 50.51 -20.34
N LEU A 203 -26.10 50.01 -19.98
CA LEU A 203 -25.90 49.02 -18.91
C LEU A 203 -25.46 49.62 -17.57
N CYS A 204 -24.96 50.86 -17.55
CA CYS A 204 -24.70 51.64 -16.33
C CYS A 204 -25.68 52.82 -16.25
N PRO A 205 -26.74 52.75 -15.42
CA PRO A 205 -27.57 53.91 -15.11
C PRO A 205 -26.82 54.95 -14.27
#